data_AF-A0A1W1C0Z9-F1
#
_entry.id   AF-A0A1W1C0Z9-F1
#
_cell.length_a   1.000
_cell.length_b   1.000
_cell.length_c   1.000
_cell.angle_alpha   90.00
_cell.angle_beta   90.00
_cell.angle_gamma   90.00
#
_symmetry.space_group_name_H-M   'P 1'
#
loop_
_entity.id
_entity.type
_entity.pdbx_description
1 polymer ?
#
loop_
_entity_poly.entity_id
_entity_poly.type
_entity_poly.pdbx_seq_one_letter_code
_entity_poly.pdbx_strand_id
1 'polypeptide(L)'
;MFILTSMTLSTLNIRGIEELFAIFKRDFIDNETYLTKEEQSYLINVKKEHCCPCPFGNTPKPERFWHIITKDEYNPRARNNPCPNDKEKNRKYDEARAKRIHWIKIIIDNWQSDKDIKHFYQKRGNKKNLIIWHTKRDFLVIIRKESNSSDRFLISSYLIFRSEIRRYEKQLKEYEENAPIGNEWF
;
A
#
# COMPACT_ATOMS: atom_id res chain seq x y z
N MET A 1 16.89 10.65 9.62
CA MET A 1 15.60 11.09 9.04
C MET A 1 15.87 11.62 7.64
N PHE A 2 15.48 10.91 6.58
CA PHE A 2 15.63 11.42 5.21
C PHE A 2 14.55 12.48 4.98
N ILE A 3 14.96 13.75 4.80
CA ILE A 3 14.04 14.82 4.45
C ILE A 3 13.88 14.78 2.93
N LEU A 4 12.74 14.26 2.47
CA LEU A 4 12.35 14.37 1.07
C LEU A 4 12.04 15.84 0.75
N THR A 5 12.87 16.47 -0.07
CA THR A 5 12.66 17.87 -0.48
C THR A 5 11.48 17.99 -1.46
N SER A 6 10.57 18.93 -1.22
CA SER A 6 9.27 19.02 -1.91
C SER A 6 9.32 19.16 -3.45
N MET A 7 10.41 19.66 -4.04
CA MET A 7 10.49 19.89 -5.50
C MET A 7 10.76 18.61 -6.31
N THR A 8 11.35 17.56 -5.72
CA THR A 8 11.67 16.31 -6.44
C THR A 8 10.48 15.36 -6.56
N LEU A 9 9.40 15.60 -5.81
CA LEU A 9 8.24 14.71 -5.71
C LEU A 9 7.01 15.18 -6.48
N SER A 10 7.00 16.40 -7.04
CA SER A 10 5.88 16.90 -7.86
C SER A 10 5.86 16.28 -9.27
N THR A 11 7.03 15.85 -9.75
CA THR A 11 7.19 15.17 -11.04
C THR A 11 8.06 13.93 -10.84
N LEU A 12 7.65 12.81 -11.43
CA LEU A 12 8.40 11.57 -11.36
C LEU A 12 9.68 11.73 -12.20
N ASN A 13 10.84 11.68 -11.57
CA ASN A 13 12.16 11.69 -12.21
C ASN A 13 13.05 10.60 -11.60
N ILE A 14 14.20 10.35 -12.21
CA ILE A 14 15.15 9.29 -11.81
C ILE A 14 15.47 9.39 -10.30
N ARG A 15 15.88 10.58 -9.84
CA ARG A 15 16.29 10.80 -8.46
C ARG A 15 15.15 10.56 -7.48
N GLY A 16 13.95 11.10 -7.75
CA GLY A 16 12.78 10.91 -6.91
C GLY A 16 12.36 9.44 -6.80
N ILE A 17 12.46 8.67 -7.90
CA ILE A 17 12.19 7.23 -7.87
C ILE A 17 13.19 6.49 -6.99
N GLU A 18 14.48 6.77 -7.11
CA GLU A 18 15.50 6.10 -6.29
C GLU A 18 15.34 6.47 -4.81
N GLU A 19 15.03 7.73 -4.49
CA GLU A 19 14.75 8.17 -3.11
C GLU A 19 13.53 7.45 -2.52
N LEU A 20 12.43 7.35 -3.26
CA LEU A 20 11.23 6.63 -2.84
C LEU A 20 11.49 5.12 -2.73
N PHE A 21 12.22 4.54 -3.69
CA PHE A 21 12.54 3.13 -3.70
C PHE A 21 13.50 2.77 -2.57
N ALA A 22 14.44 3.64 -2.20
CA ALA A 22 15.30 3.42 -1.05
C ALA A 22 14.49 3.28 0.25
N ILE A 23 13.45 4.09 0.44
CA ILE A 23 12.53 3.97 1.58
C ILE A 23 11.78 2.64 1.52
N PHE A 24 11.20 2.31 0.37
CA PHE A 24 10.47 1.06 0.18
C PHE A 24 11.35 -0.18 0.40
N LYS A 25 12.55 -0.18 -0.17
CA LYS A 25 13.52 -1.26 -0.06
C LYS A 25 13.93 -1.43 1.39
N ARG A 26 14.27 -0.34 2.09
CA ARG A 26 14.56 -0.38 3.52
C ARG A 26 13.40 -0.99 4.30
N ASP A 27 12.17 -0.57 4.06
CA ASP A 27 11.02 -0.92 4.89
C ASP A 27 10.39 -2.30 4.58
N PHE A 28 10.60 -2.85 3.39
CA PHE A 28 9.90 -4.06 2.96
C PHE A 28 10.79 -5.13 2.31
N ILE A 29 12.05 -4.83 2.00
CA ILE A 29 12.98 -5.78 1.37
C ILE A 29 14.15 -6.07 2.29
N ASP A 30 14.79 -5.03 2.83
CA ASP A 30 15.99 -5.14 3.67
C ASP A 30 15.60 -5.39 5.13
N ASN A 31 14.60 -4.65 5.63
CA ASN A 31 14.00 -4.88 6.93
C ASN A 31 12.58 -5.39 6.68
N GLU A 32 12.39 -6.70 6.81
CA GLU A 32 11.09 -7.33 6.66
C GLU A 32 10.05 -6.65 7.56
N THR A 33 8.84 -6.45 7.02
CA THR A 33 7.71 -5.90 7.77
C THR A 33 6.72 -7.01 8.09
N TYR A 34 6.25 -7.03 9.33
CA TYR A 34 5.36 -8.04 9.85
C TYR A 34 4.04 -7.42 10.29
N LEU A 35 2.93 -8.10 9.99
CA LEU A 35 1.66 -7.85 10.63
C LEU A 35 1.60 -8.74 11.87
N THR A 36 1.67 -8.13 13.05
CA THR A 36 1.70 -8.86 14.33
C THR A 36 0.37 -8.74 15.06
N LYS A 37 -0.16 -9.85 15.58
CA LYS A 37 -1.28 -9.90 16.53
C LYS A 37 -0.92 -10.83 17.65
N GLU A 38 -0.92 -10.30 18.87
CA GLU A 38 -0.53 -11.06 20.07
C GLU A 38 0.83 -11.74 19.83
N GLU A 39 0.88 -13.07 19.88
CA GLU A 39 2.10 -13.87 19.68
C GLU A 39 2.37 -14.23 18.21
N GLN A 40 1.44 -13.94 17.30
CA GLN A 40 1.53 -14.32 15.89
C GLN A 40 2.08 -13.18 15.05
N SER A 41 3.09 -13.46 14.21
CA SER A 41 3.66 -12.50 13.27
C SER A 41 3.63 -13.05 11.85
N TYR A 42 3.16 -12.24 10.90
CA TYR A 42 3.04 -12.64 9.50
C TYR A 42 3.79 -11.67 8.60
N LEU A 43 4.71 -12.21 7.81
CA LEU A 43 5.48 -11.44 6.85
C LEU A 43 4.56 -10.77 5.81
N ILE A 44 4.78 -9.48 5.58
CA ILE A 44 4.16 -8.72 4.51
C ILE A 44 5.04 -8.80 3.26
N ASN A 45 4.62 -9.64 2.33
CA ASN A 45 5.32 -9.92 1.09
C ASN A 45 5.03 -8.83 0.04
N VAL A 46 6.10 -8.30 -0.57
CA VAL A 46 6.01 -7.28 -1.64
C VAL A 46 6.31 -7.83 -3.04
N LYS A 47 6.46 -9.15 -3.19
CA LYS A 47 6.87 -9.84 -4.42
C LYS A 47 8.11 -9.19 -5.02
N LYS A 48 9.21 -9.16 -4.24
CA LYS A 48 10.44 -8.44 -4.60
C LYS A 48 11.06 -8.90 -5.92
N GLU A 49 10.76 -10.12 -6.36
CA GLU A 49 11.20 -10.72 -7.63
C GLU A 49 10.29 -10.34 -8.82
N HIS A 50 9.04 -9.93 -8.56
CA HIS A 50 8.12 -9.52 -9.62
C HIS A 50 8.32 -8.05 -9.96
N CYS A 51 9.34 -7.78 -10.78
CA CYS A 51 9.75 -6.43 -11.14
C CYS A 51 9.11 -5.92 -12.44
N CYS A 52 8.79 -4.64 -12.44
CA CYS A 52 8.49 -3.88 -13.63
C CYS A 52 9.74 -3.13 -14.10
N PRO A 53 9.92 -2.89 -15.41
CA PRO A 53 10.96 -2.01 -15.95
C PRO A 53 10.96 -0.64 -15.25
N CYS A 54 11.98 0.19 -15.41
CA CYS A 54 11.91 1.58 -14.96
C CYS A 54 11.76 2.49 -16.18
N PRO A 55 10.81 3.46 -16.20
CA PRO A 55 10.56 4.26 -17.40
C PRO A 55 11.69 5.26 -17.68
N PHE A 56 12.67 5.37 -16.77
CA PHE A 56 13.82 6.24 -16.90
C PHE A 56 15.16 5.49 -17.09
N GLY A 57 15.11 4.20 -17.45
CA GLY A 57 16.30 3.42 -17.84
C GLY A 57 17.13 2.84 -16.68
N ASN A 58 16.69 3.02 -15.44
CA ASN A 58 17.28 2.48 -14.21
C ASN A 58 16.76 1.06 -13.90
N THR A 59 17.28 0.46 -12.83
CA THR A 59 16.99 -0.95 -12.45
C THR A 59 15.49 -1.22 -12.29
N PRO A 60 15.01 -2.39 -12.74
CA PRO A 60 13.65 -2.83 -12.48
C PRO A 60 13.31 -2.81 -11.00
N LYS A 61 12.08 -2.45 -10.67
CA LYS A 61 11.59 -2.32 -9.29
C LYS A 61 10.32 -3.16 -9.11
N PRO A 62 10.05 -3.69 -7.90
CA PRO A 62 8.89 -4.53 -7.65
C PRO A 62 7.59 -3.85 -8.08
N GLU A 63 6.66 -4.60 -8.66
CA GLU A 63 5.33 -4.12 -9.06
C GLU A 63 4.63 -3.39 -7.90
N ARG A 64 4.75 -3.91 -6.67
CA ARG A 64 4.13 -3.32 -5.47
C ARG A 64 4.67 -1.94 -5.11
N PHE A 65 5.94 -1.67 -5.39
CA PHE A 65 6.49 -0.33 -5.23
C PHE A 65 5.74 0.67 -6.12
N TRP A 66 5.52 0.30 -7.38
CA TRP A 66 4.78 1.15 -8.32
C TRP A 66 3.33 1.35 -7.89
N HIS A 67 2.66 0.33 -7.34
CA HIS A 67 1.27 0.44 -6.86
C HIS A 67 1.12 1.42 -5.69
N ILE A 68 2.17 1.56 -4.88
CA ILE A 68 2.20 2.48 -3.76
C ILE A 68 2.34 3.92 -4.23
N ILE A 69 3.16 4.20 -5.24
CA ILE A 69 3.42 5.59 -5.70
C ILE A 69 2.55 6.03 -6.88
N THR A 70 1.67 5.16 -7.38
CA THR A 70 0.75 5.44 -8.49
C THR A 70 -0.70 5.08 -8.14
N LYS A 71 -1.67 5.66 -8.83
CA LYS A 71 -3.09 5.34 -8.73
C LYS A 71 -3.65 4.78 -10.04
N ASP A 72 -4.70 3.98 -9.90
CA ASP A 72 -5.46 3.37 -11.00
C ASP A 72 -6.38 4.41 -11.66
N GLU A 73 -5.76 5.33 -12.40
CA GLU A 73 -6.43 6.38 -13.18
C GLU A 73 -5.83 6.37 -14.57
N TYR A 74 -6.63 6.05 -15.60
CA TYR A 74 -6.19 5.99 -16.99
C TYR A 74 -5.60 7.33 -17.43
N ASN A 75 -4.30 7.35 -17.74
CA ASN A 75 -3.65 8.52 -18.33
C ASN A 75 -3.05 8.19 -19.71
N PRO A 76 -3.76 8.48 -20.82
CA PRO A 76 -3.27 8.20 -22.16
C PRO A 76 -2.06 9.05 -22.54
N ARG A 77 -1.79 10.14 -21.81
CA ARG A 77 -0.73 11.12 -22.10
C ARG A 77 0.53 10.95 -21.24
N ALA A 78 0.47 10.16 -20.17
CA ALA A 78 1.62 9.92 -19.31
C ALA A 78 1.64 8.46 -18.85
N ARG A 79 2.39 7.62 -19.59
CA ARG A 79 2.70 6.23 -19.23
C ARG A 79 3.68 6.21 -18.07
N ASN A 80 3.23 6.62 -16.89
CA ASN A 80 4.06 6.79 -15.71
C ASN A 80 4.22 5.50 -14.89
N ASN A 81 3.54 4.42 -15.27
CA ASN A 81 3.78 3.09 -14.73
C ASN A 81 4.44 2.19 -15.79
N PRO A 82 5.65 1.69 -15.53
CA PRO A 82 6.40 0.89 -16.48
C PRO A 82 5.98 -0.58 -16.57
N CYS A 83 5.04 -1.05 -15.75
CA CYS A 83 4.65 -2.45 -15.73
C CYS A 83 4.08 -2.93 -17.09
N PRO A 84 4.47 -4.12 -17.58
CA PRO A 84 4.10 -4.59 -18.93
C PRO A 84 2.62 -4.95 -19.10
N ASN A 85 1.87 -5.11 -18.00
CA ASN A 85 0.42 -5.35 -18.02
C ASN A 85 -0.33 -4.07 -18.41
N ASP A 86 -1.21 -4.12 -19.41
CA ASP A 86 -1.93 -2.95 -19.94
C ASP A 86 -2.81 -2.25 -18.90
N LYS A 87 -3.36 -2.97 -17.92
CA LYS A 87 -4.07 -2.35 -16.79
C LYS A 87 -3.12 -1.54 -15.91
N GLU A 88 -1.90 -2.02 -15.75
CA GLU A 88 -0.88 -1.36 -14.92
C GLU A 88 -0.21 -0.20 -15.66
N LYS A 89 0.07 -0.31 -16.96
CA LYS A 89 0.71 0.74 -17.80
C LYS A 89 0.07 2.11 -17.69
N ASN A 90 -1.23 2.13 -17.43
CA ASN A 90 -2.04 3.34 -17.45
C ASN A 90 -2.10 4.07 -16.10
N ARG A 91 -1.43 3.57 -15.06
CA ARG A 91 -1.47 4.20 -13.73
C ARG A 91 -0.74 5.53 -13.73
N LYS A 92 -1.36 6.51 -13.07
CA LYS A 92 -0.85 7.87 -12.93
C LYS A 92 -0.03 7.99 -11.66
N TYR A 93 1.13 8.64 -11.74
CA TYR A 93 1.90 9.02 -10.56
C TYR A 93 1.04 9.83 -9.57
N ASP A 94 1.12 9.48 -8.30
CA ASP A 94 0.36 10.10 -7.23
C ASP A 94 1.33 10.61 -6.16
N GLU A 95 1.68 11.89 -6.27
CA GLU A 95 2.58 12.58 -5.35
C GLU A 95 2.13 12.45 -3.89
N ALA A 96 0.81 12.46 -3.65
CA ALA A 96 0.29 12.39 -2.29
C ALA A 96 0.54 11.02 -1.67
N ARG A 97 0.47 9.93 -2.47
CA ARG A 97 0.89 8.60 -2.03
C ARG A 97 2.40 8.51 -1.85
N ALA A 98 3.16 9.00 -2.83
CA ALA A 98 4.62 8.91 -2.84
C ALA A 98 5.26 9.58 -1.63
N LYS A 99 4.84 10.81 -1.29
CA LYS A 99 5.30 11.55 -0.09
C LYS A 99 5.08 10.77 1.21
N ARG A 100 4.13 9.85 1.24
CA ARG A 100 3.69 9.10 2.43
C ARG A 100 4.15 7.65 2.43
N ILE A 101 5.06 7.26 1.54
CA ILE A 101 5.56 5.88 1.49
C ILE A 101 6.12 5.40 2.83
N HIS A 102 6.77 6.30 3.59
CA HIS A 102 7.30 6.04 4.92
C HIS A 102 6.22 5.81 6.00
N TRP A 103 4.97 6.20 5.76
CA TRP A 103 3.87 5.96 6.72
C TRP A 103 3.42 4.51 6.73
N ILE A 104 3.60 3.79 5.62
CA ILE A 104 2.99 2.47 5.43
C ILE A 104 3.48 1.50 6.50
N LYS A 105 4.80 1.40 6.68
CA LYS A 105 5.39 0.53 7.71
C LYS A 105 4.96 0.94 9.11
N ILE A 106 4.99 2.24 9.41
CA ILE A 106 4.58 2.77 10.73
C ILE A 106 3.12 2.39 11.04
N ILE A 107 2.22 2.53 10.07
CA ILE A 107 0.81 2.17 10.22
C ILE A 107 0.63 0.66 10.40
N ILE A 108 1.39 -0.16 9.68
CA ILE A 108 1.38 -1.62 9.86
C ILE A 108 1.90 -1.98 11.26
N ASP A 109 3.02 -1.41 11.69
CA ASP A 109 3.64 -1.74 12.98
C ASP A 109 2.76 -1.33 14.18
N ASN A 110 1.89 -0.32 14.03
CA ASN A 110 1.03 0.23 15.10
C ASN A 110 -0.46 -0.09 14.93
N TRP A 111 -0.82 -1.03 14.04
CA TRP A 111 -2.21 -1.22 13.60
C TRP A 111 -3.22 -1.65 14.69
N GLN A 112 -2.74 -2.12 15.84
CA GLN A 112 -3.56 -2.48 17.01
C GLN A 112 -3.43 -1.52 18.18
N SER A 113 -2.34 -0.77 18.27
CA SER A 113 -2.00 0.05 19.44
C SER A 113 -2.40 1.51 19.28
N ASP A 114 -2.44 2.02 18.04
CA ASP A 114 -2.82 3.41 17.78
C ASP A 114 -4.34 3.57 17.75
N LYS A 115 -4.86 4.42 18.65
CA LYS A 115 -6.31 4.74 18.74
C LYS A 115 -6.88 5.39 17.48
N ASP A 116 -6.04 6.06 16.70
CA ASP A 116 -6.41 6.72 15.44
C ASP A 116 -6.33 5.75 14.26
N ILE A 117 -6.00 4.47 14.49
CA ILE A 117 -6.04 3.41 13.50
C ILE A 117 -7.26 2.52 13.73
N LYS A 118 -8.07 2.35 12.69
CA LYS A 118 -9.16 1.38 12.60
C LYS A 118 -8.80 0.32 11.58
N HIS A 119 -9.34 -0.89 11.74
CA HIS A 119 -9.13 -1.93 10.75
C HIS A 119 -10.38 -2.78 10.58
N PHE A 120 -10.53 -3.35 9.39
CA PHE A 120 -11.65 -4.25 9.09
C PHE A 120 -11.32 -5.13 7.88
N TYR A 121 -12.01 -6.26 7.79
CA TYR A 121 -11.83 -7.21 6.71
C TYR A 121 -12.87 -7.06 5.62
N GLN A 122 -12.42 -7.08 4.37
CA GLN A 122 -13.27 -7.12 3.19
C GLN A 122 -13.05 -8.41 2.42
N LYS A 123 -14.12 -9.17 2.18
CA LYS A 123 -14.10 -10.27 1.21
C LYS A 123 -14.43 -9.73 -0.19
N ARG A 124 -13.57 -10.04 -1.17
CA ARG A 124 -13.81 -9.77 -2.60
C ARG A 124 -13.62 -11.07 -3.38
N GLY A 125 -14.71 -11.81 -3.58
CA GLY A 125 -14.65 -13.16 -4.12
C GLY A 125 -13.79 -14.07 -3.22
N ASN A 126 -12.77 -14.69 -3.81
CA ASN A 126 -11.80 -15.55 -3.11
C ASN A 126 -10.61 -14.76 -2.53
N LYS A 127 -10.72 -13.45 -2.37
CA LYS A 127 -9.65 -12.62 -1.79
C LYS A 127 -10.15 -12.02 -0.50
N LYS A 128 -9.32 -12.04 0.53
CA LYS A 128 -9.55 -11.29 1.76
C LYS A 128 -8.61 -10.10 1.76
N ASN A 129 -9.14 -8.90 1.98
CA ASN A 129 -8.35 -7.69 2.22
C ASN A 129 -8.48 -7.29 3.68
N LEU A 130 -7.36 -6.94 4.30
CA LEU A 130 -7.28 -6.21 5.56
C LEU A 130 -7.09 -4.76 5.17
N ILE A 131 -8.05 -3.94 5.58
CA ILE A 131 -7.99 -2.49 5.43
C ILE A 131 -7.52 -1.94 6.77
N ILE A 132 -6.36 -1.28 6.79
CA ILE A 132 -5.84 -0.56 7.95
C ILE A 132 -5.97 0.92 7.65
N TRP A 133 -6.78 1.61 8.44
CA TRP A 133 -7.19 2.99 8.20
C TRP A 133 -6.75 3.89 9.34
N HIS A 134 -5.82 4.79 9.07
CA HIS A 134 -5.53 5.90 9.97
C HIS A 134 -6.56 7.01 9.76
N THR A 135 -7.55 7.09 10.64
CA THR A 135 -8.74 7.94 10.51
C THR A 135 -8.41 9.43 10.57
N LYS A 136 -7.51 9.84 11.47
CA LYS A 136 -7.09 11.25 11.59
C LYS A 136 -6.32 11.76 10.37
N ARG A 137 -5.63 10.87 9.65
CA ARG A 137 -4.80 11.22 8.48
C ARG A 137 -5.49 10.89 7.15
N ASP A 138 -6.70 10.33 7.20
CA ASP A 138 -7.42 9.81 6.05
C ASP A 138 -6.54 8.93 5.16
N PHE A 139 -5.75 8.01 5.73
CA PHE A 139 -4.81 7.19 4.98
C PHE A 139 -5.06 5.70 5.16
N LEU A 140 -5.11 4.97 4.04
CA LEU A 140 -5.29 3.52 4.01
C LEU A 140 -4.00 2.79 3.67
N VAL A 141 -3.85 1.63 4.30
CA VAL A 141 -2.97 0.54 3.88
C VAL A 141 -3.83 -0.69 3.62
N ILE A 142 -3.65 -1.31 2.47
CA ILE A 142 -4.40 -2.51 2.07
C ILE A 142 -3.44 -3.69 1.97
N ILE A 143 -3.67 -4.68 2.83
CA ILE A 143 -2.98 -5.96 2.78
C ILE A 143 -3.97 -7.01 2.25
N ARG A 144 -3.51 -7.95 1.42
CA ARG A 144 -4.35 -9.04 0.90
C ARG A 144 -3.76 -10.40 1.23
N LYS A 145 -4.61 -11.29 1.74
CA LYS A 145 -4.36 -12.72 1.80
C LYS A 145 -5.07 -13.37 0.61
N GLU A 146 -4.31 -14.06 -0.23
CA GLU A 146 -4.86 -14.87 -1.32
C GLU A 146 -5.39 -16.20 -0.72
N SER A 147 -6.53 -16.73 -1.19
CA SER A 147 -7.15 -17.90 -0.53
C SER A 147 -6.29 -19.17 -0.50
N ASN A 148 -5.39 -19.33 -1.47
CA ASN A 148 -4.58 -20.54 -1.64
C ASN A 148 -3.13 -20.35 -1.17
N SER A 149 -2.82 -19.24 -0.49
CA SER A 149 -1.49 -18.99 0.05
C SER A 149 -1.58 -18.46 1.48
N SER A 150 -0.59 -18.82 2.31
CA SER A 150 -0.35 -18.17 3.59
C SER A 150 0.26 -16.76 3.41
N ASP A 151 0.66 -16.39 2.19
CA ASP A 151 1.21 -15.08 1.89
C ASP A 151 0.22 -13.95 2.10
N ARG A 152 0.74 -12.84 2.62
CA ARG A 152 0.02 -11.59 2.81
C ARG A 152 0.75 -10.52 2.03
N PHE A 153 0.08 -9.93 1.05
CA PHE A 153 0.69 -8.99 0.13
C PHE A 153 0.29 -7.56 0.44
N LEU A 154 1.27 -6.66 0.48
CA LEU A 154 0.98 -5.22 0.42
C LEU A 154 0.44 -4.88 -0.98
N ILE A 155 -0.83 -4.49 -1.06
CA ILE A 155 -1.51 -4.25 -2.35
C ILE A 155 -1.38 -2.80 -2.79
N SER A 156 -1.66 -1.87 -1.88
CA SER A 156 -1.67 -0.43 -2.14
C SER A 156 -1.77 0.33 -0.81
N SER A 157 -1.42 1.62 -0.85
CA SER A 157 -1.71 2.57 0.21
C SER A 157 -2.05 3.94 -0.37
N TYR A 158 -2.98 4.68 0.23
CA TYR A 158 -3.39 5.99 -0.32
C TYR A 158 -4.21 6.84 0.65
N LEU A 159 -4.26 8.15 0.36
CA LEU A 159 -5.20 9.08 0.99
C LEU A 159 -6.63 8.82 0.50
N ILE A 160 -7.55 8.77 1.43
CA ILE A 160 -8.99 8.72 1.19
C ILE A 160 -9.47 10.14 0.93
N PHE A 161 -10.27 10.33 -0.13
CA PHE A 161 -10.97 11.59 -0.33
C PHE A 161 -12.20 11.68 0.57
N ARG A 162 -12.60 12.89 0.98
CA ARG A 162 -13.79 13.10 1.83
C ARG A 162 -15.05 12.42 1.30
N SER A 163 -15.20 12.33 -0.02
CA SER A 163 -16.32 11.63 -0.68
C SER A 163 -16.35 10.12 -0.42
N GLU A 164 -15.22 9.51 -0.11
CA GLU A 164 -15.08 8.08 0.13
C GLU A 164 -15.13 7.70 1.62
N ILE A 165 -14.95 8.66 2.54
CA ILE A 165 -14.92 8.41 4.00
C ILE A 165 -16.18 7.67 4.44
N ARG A 166 -17.37 8.15 4.05
CA ARG A 166 -18.65 7.52 4.41
C ARG A 166 -18.75 6.05 3.99
N ARG A 167 -18.13 5.69 2.87
CA ARG A 167 -18.10 4.30 2.40
C ARG A 167 -17.28 3.42 3.34
N TYR A 168 -16.14 3.92 3.81
CA TYR A 168 -15.26 3.19 4.72
C TYR A 168 -15.81 3.14 6.14
N GLU A 169 -16.45 4.20 6.62
CA GLU A 169 -17.20 4.19 7.88
C GLU A 169 -18.31 3.14 7.86
N LYS A 170 -19.08 3.08 6.76
CA LYS A 170 -20.14 2.07 6.61
C LYS A 170 -19.57 0.65 6.67
N GLN A 171 -18.48 0.39 5.97
CA GLN A 171 -17.85 -0.94 5.96
C GLN A 171 -17.24 -1.31 7.30
N LEU A 172 -16.65 -0.35 8.02
CA LEU A 172 -16.17 -0.57 9.38
C LEU A 172 -17.32 -0.94 10.31
N LYS A 173 -18.42 -0.19 10.26
CA LYS A 173 -19.62 -0.48 11.05
C LYS A 173 -20.21 -1.85 10.73
N GLU A 174 -20.37 -2.17 9.44
CA GLU A 174 -20.83 -3.49 9.00
C GLU A 174 -19.91 -4.61 9.51
N TYR A 175 -18.60 -4.39 9.51
CA TYR A 175 -17.63 -5.33 10.07
C TYR A 175 -17.80 -5.49 11.58
N GLU A 176 -17.87 -4.39 12.34
CA GLU A 176 -18.05 -4.41 13.79
C GLU A 176 -19.37 -5.10 14.23
N GLU A 177 -20.44 -4.96 13.44
CA GLU A 177 -21.74 -5.59 13.72
C GLU A 177 -21.78 -7.10 13.38
N ASN A 178 -21.00 -7.54 12.38
CA ASN A 178 -21.12 -8.90 11.82
C ASN A 178 -19.89 -9.79 11.99
N ALA A 179 -18.75 -9.27 12.48
CA ALA A 179 -17.49 -10.00 12.48
C ALA A 179 -17.49 -11.17 13.49
N PRO A 180 -17.37 -12.43 13.04
CA PRO A 180 -17.11 -13.54 13.93
C PRO A 180 -15.65 -13.48 14.40
N ILE A 181 -15.39 -12.81 15.51
CA ILE A 181 -14.21 -13.05 16.38
C ILE A 181 -12.86 -12.51 15.81
N GLY A 182 -12.81 -11.87 14.64
CA GLY A 182 -11.59 -11.17 14.17
C GLY A 182 -10.39 -12.09 13.89
N ASN A 183 -10.66 -13.38 13.69
CA ASN A 183 -9.67 -14.44 13.45
C ASN A 183 -9.62 -14.88 11.98
N GLU A 184 -10.33 -14.23 11.07
CA GLU A 184 -10.49 -14.69 9.68
C GLU A 184 -9.21 -14.57 8.84
N TRP A 185 -8.18 -13.94 9.41
CA TRP A 185 -6.87 -13.64 8.80
C TRP A 185 -5.69 -14.38 9.45
N PHE A 186 -5.88 -14.81 10.69
CA PHE A 186 -4.85 -15.34 11.56
C PHE A 186 -4.69 -16.84 11.35
#